data_AF-R2Y4A4-F1
#
_entry.id   AF-R2Y4A4-F1
#
_cell.length_a   1.000
_cell.length_b   1.000
_cell.length_c   1.000
_cell.angle_alpha   90.00
_cell.angle_beta   90.00
_cell.angle_gamma   90.00
#
_symmetry.space_group_name_H-M   'P 1'
#
loop_
_entity.id
_entity.type
_entity.pdbx_description
1 polymer ?
#
loop_
_entity_poly.entity_id
_entity_poly.type
_entity_poly.pdbx_seq_one_letter_code
_entity_poly.pdbx_strand_id
1 'polypeptide(L)'
;MNFATSDFAYYERTIKIMYQNYYWKRLTMSGVALAIILAYSAIFQDNLLLNVFLMALIAGIGVYLFLEKQKFSEVYQAFLEENQPEVTVHKIQEEEYSYNVMDDDEKVRINKKGVRNLPSNNKQYTMMVGFSKTFFSREPLQIVYYDMLDLTYEEKFRLKRNGYSSMPRFLRRFSFGNLKASVGNAVSFIFGNLFLLFILFRLLRYVWSFLRMFF
;
A
#
# COMPACT_ATOMS: atom_id res chain seq x y z
N MET A 1 -15.44 10.71 28.41
CA MET A 1 -15.31 9.61 27.44
C MET A 1 -14.18 9.98 26.50
N ASN A 2 -13.14 9.14 26.35
CA ASN A 2 -12.05 9.42 25.41
C ASN A 2 -12.64 9.48 23.99
N PHE A 3 -12.44 10.58 23.26
CA PHE A 3 -13.03 10.75 21.93
C PHE A 3 -12.52 9.68 20.94
N ALA A 4 -11.31 9.14 21.14
CA ALA A 4 -10.79 8.05 20.33
C ALA A 4 -11.65 6.79 20.43
N THR A 5 -12.16 6.42 21.61
CA THR A 5 -13.00 5.21 21.71
C THR A 5 -14.32 5.38 20.95
N SER A 6 -14.92 6.58 20.99
CA SER A 6 -16.11 6.88 20.19
C SER A 6 -15.83 6.87 18.70
N ASP A 7 -14.70 7.43 18.26
CA ASP A 7 -14.33 7.50 16.85
C ASP A 7 -14.04 6.12 16.28
N PHE A 8 -13.25 5.31 17.00
CA PHE A 8 -13.00 3.93 16.60
C PHE A 8 -14.30 3.12 16.58
N ALA A 9 -15.16 3.20 17.60
CA ALA A 9 -16.43 2.47 17.57
C ALA A 9 -17.31 2.88 16.37
N TYR A 10 -17.36 4.17 16.03
CA TYR A 10 -18.16 4.68 14.93
C TYR A 10 -17.61 4.28 13.55
N TYR A 11 -16.29 4.34 13.36
CA TYR A 11 -15.65 4.12 12.06
C TYR A 11 -15.17 2.70 11.78
N GLU A 12 -15.29 1.77 12.73
CA GLU A 12 -14.81 0.38 12.61
C GLU A 12 -15.21 -0.25 11.27
N ARG A 13 -16.50 -0.18 10.90
CA ARG A 13 -17.00 -0.75 9.63
C ARG A 13 -16.31 -0.16 8.41
N THR A 14 -16.09 1.15 8.39
CA THR A 14 -15.44 1.85 7.28
C THR A 14 -13.99 1.39 7.15
N ILE A 15 -13.27 1.35 8.27
CA ILE A 15 -11.86 0.95 8.34
C ILE A 15 -11.71 -0.53 7.95
N LYS A 16 -12.62 -1.39 8.40
CA LYS A 16 -12.69 -2.81 8.02
C LYS A 16 -12.86 -3.00 6.52
N ILE A 17 -13.79 -2.27 5.89
CA ILE A 17 -14.00 -2.33 4.44
C ILE A 17 -12.74 -1.87 3.70
N MET A 18 -12.09 -0.80 4.16
CA MET A 18 -10.82 -0.34 3.58
C MET A 18 -9.74 -1.42 3.65
N TYR A 19 -9.54 -2.00 4.83
CA TYR A 19 -8.58 -3.08 5.08
C TYR A 19 -8.83 -4.29 4.19
N GLN A 20 -10.07 -4.78 4.16
CA GLN A 20 -10.44 -5.93 3.33
C GLN A 20 -10.26 -5.66 1.84
N ASN A 21 -10.64 -4.47 1.36
CA ASN A 21 -10.47 -4.08 -0.04
C ASN A 21 -8.99 -3.98 -0.45
N TYR A 22 -8.11 -3.58 0.48
CA TYR A 22 -6.67 -3.54 0.25
C TYR A 22 -6.09 -4.93 -0.03
N TYR A 23 -6.51 -5.95 0.73
CA TYR A 23 -6.08 -7.33 0.50
C TYR A 23 -6.79 -7.98 -0.70
N TRP A 24 -8.10 -7.73 -0.87
CA TRP A 24 -8.85 -8.26 -2.02
C TRP A 24 -8.23 -7.85 -3.35
N LYS A 25 -7.84 -6.58 -3.51
CA LYS A 25 -7.15 -6.13 -4.74
C LYS A 25 -5.89 -6.94 -5.03
N ARG A 26 -5.10 -7.27 -4.00
CA ARG A 26 -3.88 -8.07 -4.16
C ARG A 26 -4.19 -9.53 -4.45
N LEU A 27 -5.16 -10.12 -3.75
CA LEU A 27 -5.64 -11.47 -4.03
C LEU A 27 -6.14 -11.60 -5.47
N THR A 28 -6.90 -10.62 -5.97
CA THR A 28 -7.34 -10.59 -7.37
C THR A 28 -6.16 -10.49 -8.34
N MET A 29 -5.17 -9.63 -8.07
CA MET A 29 -3.96 -9.56 -8.90
C MET A 29 -3.18 -10.89 -8.92
N SER A 30 -3.01 -11.54 -7.76
CA SER A 30 -2.39 -12.86 -7.67
C SER A 30 -3.20 -13.91 -8.42
N GLY A 31 -4.52 -13.91 -8.30
CA GLY A 31 -5.41 -14.85 -9.01
C GLY A 31 -5.34 -14.68 -10.53
N VAL A 32 -5.34 -13.43 -11.03
CA VAL A 32 -5.16 -13.14 -12.46
C VAL A 32 -3.79 -13.59 -12.95
N ALA A 33 -2.72 -13.34 -12.19
CA ALA A 33 -1.38 -13.81 -12.54
C ALA A 33 -1.31 -15.34 -12.62
N LEU A 34 -1.90 -16.06 -11.66
CA LEU A 34 -1.99 -17.52 -11.69
C LEU A 34 -2.74 -18.01 -12.92
N ALA A 35 -3.89 -17.41 -13.25
CA ALA A 35 -4.68 -17.79 -14.41
C ALA A 35 -3.89 -17.63 -15.73
N ILE A 36 -3.13 -16.53 -15.88
CA ILE A 36 -2.29 -16.30 -17.06
C ILE A 36 -1.18 -17.37 -17.16
N ILE A 37 -0.49 -17.67 -16.07
CA ILE A 37 0.61 -18.65 -16.06
C ILE A 37 0.08 -20.06 -16.34
N LEU A 38 -1.07 -20.42 -15.74
CA LEU A 38 -1.75 -21.71 -15.99
C LEU A 38 -2.13 -21.85 -17.46
N ALA A 39 -2.83 -20.87 -18.02
CA ALA A 39 -3.25 -20.90 -19.42
C ALA A 39 -2.04 -21.00 -20.36
N TYR A 40 -0.99 -20.22 -20.09
CA TYR A 40 0.24 -20.25 -20.90
C TYR A 40 0.92 -21.61 -20.83
N SER A 41 1.05 -22.18 -19.62
CA SER A 41 1.71 -23.47 -19.42
C SER A 41 0.94 -24.63 -20.09
N ALA A 42 -0.39 -24.57 -20.07
CA ALA A 42 -1.23 -25.59 -20.70
C ALA A 42 -1.11 -25.59 -22.24
N ILE A 43 -0.96 -24.40 -22.85
CA ILE A 43 -0.97 -24.25 -24.31
C ILE A 43 0.44 -24.38 -24.91
N PHE A 44 1.43 -23.69 -24.35
CA PHE A 44 2.77 -23.62 -24.93
C PHE A 44 3.74 -24.67 -24.36
N GLN A 45 3.45 -25.24 -23.19
CA GLN A 45 4.31 -26.24 -22.52
C GLN A 45 5.78 -25.82 -22.31
N ASP A 46 6.08 -24.53 -22.44
CA ASP A 46 7.41 -23.96 -22.27
C ASP A 46 7.73 -23.65 -20.81
N ASN A 47 8.97 -23.93 -20.39
CA ASN A 47 9.48 -23.61 -19.05
C ASN A 47 8.60 -24.15 -17.90
N LEU A 48 8.03 -25.35 -18.05
CA LEU A 48 7.07 -25.91 -17.09
C LEU A 48 7.57 -25.91 -15.64
N LEU A 49 8.81 -26.33 -15.38
CA LEU A 49 9.38 -26.33 -14.03
C LEU A 49 9.39 -24.93 -13.41
N LEU A 50 9.82 -23.92 -14.17
CA LEU A 50 9.81 -22.53 -13.73
C LEU A 50 8.39 -22.03 -13.48
N ASN A 51 7.45 -22.36 -14.36
CA ASN A 51 6.05 -21.93 -14.22
C ASN A 51 5.39 -22.57 -13.00
N VAL A 52 5.63 -23.86 -12.75
CA VAL A 52 5.18 -24.56 -11.54
C VAL A 52 5.74 -23.90 -10.29
N PHE A 53 7.04 -23.59 -10.28
CA PHE A 53 7.65 -22.87 -9.17
C PHE A 53 7.03 -21.47 -8.94
N LEU A 54 6.82 -20.70 -10.02
CA LEU A 54 6.19 -19.39 -9.93
C LEU A 54 4.74 -19.47 -9.44
N MET A 55 3.97 -20.47 -9.90
CA MET A 55 2.61 -20.70 -9.44
C MET A 55 2.57 -21.05 -7.95
N ALA A 56 3.46 -21.92 -7.49
CA ALA A 56 3.57 -22.26 -6.07
C ALA A 56 3.88 -21.02 -5.21
N LEU A 57 4.80 -20.16 -5.68
CA LEU A 57 5.18 -18.94 -4.96
C LEU A 57 4.02 -17.92 -4.92
N ILE A 58 3.34 -17.69 -6.04
CA ILE A 58 2.19 -16.77 -6.10
C ILE A 58 1.03 -17.31 -5.25
N ALA A 59 0.79 -18.62 -5.25
CA ALA A 59 -0.21 -19.26 -4.40
C ALA A 59 0.14 -19.08 -2.90
N GLY A 60 1.41 -19.28 -2.52
CA GLY A 60 1.89 -19.03 -1.16
C GLY A 60 1.68 -17.57 -0.72
N ILE A 61 2.00 -16.60 -1.58
CA ILE A 61 1.70 -15.18 -1.33
C ILE A 61 0.18 -14.95 -1.21
N GLY A 62 -0.63 -15.60 -2.04
CA GLY A 62 -2.08 -15.53 -1.97
C GLY A 62 -2.63 -16.02 -0.64
N VAL A 63 -2.15 -17.16 -0.14
CA VAL A 63 -2.53 -17.69 1.18
C VAL A 63 -2.10 -16.73 2.29
N TYR A 64 -0.87 -16.23 2.25
CA TYR A 64 -0.37 -15.26 3.24
C TYR A 64 -1.25 -14.00 3.27
N LEU A 65 -1.57 -13.41 2.12
CA LEU A 65 -2.45 -12.24 2.02
C LEU A 65 -3.87 -12.51 2.53
N PHE A 66 -4.36 -13.74 2.32
CA PHE A 66 -5.67 -14.14 2.82
C PHE A 66 -5.70 -14.26 4.34
N LEU A 67 -4.64 -14.81 4.95
CA LEU A 67 -4.49 -14.86 6.40
C LEU A 67 -4.37 -13.46 7.02
N GLU A 68 -3.53 -12.60 6.45
CA GLU A 68 -3.39 -11.20 6.91
C GLU A 68 -4.71 -10.42 6.83
N LYS A 69 -5.52 -10.66 5.79
CA LYS A 69 -6.85 -10.07 5.68
C LYS A 69 -7.78 -10.42 6.87
N GLN A 70 -7.60 -11.59 7.49
CA GLN A 70 -8.43 -12.02 8.62
C GLN A 70 -8.02 -11.37 9.95
N LYS A 71 -6.76 -10.92 10.07
CA LYS A 71 -6.21 -10.27 11.28
C LYS A 71 -6.72 -8.86 11.55
N PHE A 72 -7.76 -8.40 10.84
CA PHE A 72 -8.28 -7.05 11.00
C PHE A 72 -8.56 -6.70 12.46
N SER A 73 -9.21 -7.60 13.21
CA SER A 73 -9.56 -7.34 14.61
C SER A 73 -8.35 -7.09 15.49
N GLU A 74 -7.26 -7.84 15.28
CA GLU A 74 -6.01 -7.72 16.05
C GLU A 74 -5.32 -6.39 15.73
N VAL A 75 -5.12 -6.10 14.44
CA VAL A 75 -4.52 -4.85 13.97
C VAL A 75 -5.34 -3.64 14.44
N TYR A 76 -6.67 -3.74 14.39
CA TYR A 76 -7.57 -2.68 14.80
C TYR A 76 -7.50 -2.37 16.29
N GLN A 77 -7.44 -3.42 17.13
CA GLN A 77 -7.32 -3.26 18.57
C GLN A 77 -5.96 -2.69 18.96
N ALA A 78 -4.87 -3.09 18.29
CA ALA A 78 -3.54 -2.51 18.54
C ALA A 78 -3.53 -0.98 18.36
N PHE A 79 -4.13 -0.46 17.27
CA PHE A 79 -4.26 0.99 17.07
C PHE A 79 -5.17 1.67 18.12
N LEU A 80 -6.20 0.96 18.60
CA LEU A 80 -7.09 1.50 19.62
C LEU A 80 -6.38 1.60 20.99
N GLU A 81 -5.56 0.60 21.33
CA GLU A 81 -4.75 0.56 22.55
C GLU A 81 -3.66 1.64 22.53
N GLU A 82 -3.01 1.86 21.38
CA GLU A 82 -1.99 2.90 21.20
C GLU A 82 -2.54 4.32 21.43
N ASN A 83 -3.82 4.54 21.15
CA ASN A 83 -4.48 5.84 21.32
C ASN A 83 -5.22 5.96 22.68
N GLN A 84 -4.87 5.11 23.64
CA GLN A 84 -5.40 5.11 25.01
C GLN A 84 -4.27 5.11 26.06
N PRO A 85 -4.44 5.83 27.19
CA PRO A 85 -5.59 6.68 27.54
C PRO A 85 -5.55 8.07 26.89
N GLU A 86 -4.40 8.51 26.42
CA GLU A 86 -4.20 9.78 25.70
C GLU A 86 -4.02 9.53 24.21
N VAL A 87 -4.58 10.40 23.38
CA VAL A 87 -4.52 10.27 21.93
C VAL A 87 -3.22 10.87 21.42
N THR A 88 -2.45 10.09 20.67
CA THR A 88 -1.24 10.57 20.01
C THR A 88 -1.63 11.37 18.76
N VAL A 89 -1.38 12.68 18.80
CA VAL A 89 -1.64 13.59 17.67
C VAL A 89 -0.33 13.85 16.95
N HIS A 90 -0.26 13.46 15.68
CA HIS A 90 0.95 13.56 14.89
C HIS A 90 0.91 14.77 13.95
N LYS A 91 2.08 15.34 13.68
CA LYS A 91 2.24 16.36 12.65
C LYS A 91 2.31 15.71 11.27
N ILE A 92 1.51 16.21 10.34
CA ILE A 92 1.47 15.67 8.98
C ILE A 92 2.13 16.65 8.01
N GLN A 93 3.05 16.12 7.21
CA GLN A 93 3.61 16.80 6.05
C GLN A 93 3.06 16.18 4.76
N GLU A 94 2.38 16.98 3.95
CA GLU A 94 1.83 16.58 2.67
C GLU A 94 2.85 16.67 1.55
N GLU A 95 3.11 15.54 0.88
CA GLU A 95 3.86 15.44 -0.37
C GLU A 95 2.90 15.21 -1.56
N GLU A 96 3.40 15.10 -2.79
CA GLU A 96 2.54 14.90 -3.97
C GLU A 96 1.66 13.64 -3.91
N TYR A 97 2.18 12.52 -3.38
CA TYR A 97 1.51 11.22 -3.37
C TYR A 97 1.44 10.57 -1.99
N SER A 98 1.96 11.23 -0.97
CA SER A 98 2.03 10.70 0.38
C SER A 98 1.71 11.77 1.42
N TYR A 99 1.24 11.32 2.57
CA TYR A 99 1.32 12.05 3.83
C TYR A 99 2.48 11.45 4.62
N ASN A 100 3.44 12.28 5.02
CA ASN A 100 4.49 11.87 5.93
C ASN A 100 4.02 12.21 7.34
N VAL A 101 3.98 11.20 8.20
CA VAL A 101 3.82 11.38 9.64
C VAL A 101 5.20 11.79 10.16
N MET A 102 5.27 12.98 10.72
CA MET A 102 6.49 13.56 11.28
C MET A 102 6.52 13.16 12.75
N ASP A 103 7.07 11.98 13.02
CA ASP A 103 7.44 11.53 14.36
C ASP A 103 8.94 11.69 14.58
N ASP A 104 9.35 11.90 15.84
CA ASP A 104 10.76 12.16 16.18
C ASP A 104 11.69 10.96 15.85
N ASP A 105 11.15 9.74 15.81
CA ASP A 105 11.93 8.51 15.55
C ASP A 105 11.47 7.65 14.34
N GLU A 106 10.23 7.77 13.84
CA GLU A 106 9.75 6.96 12.70
C GLU A 106 9.10 7.78 11.57
N LYS A 107 9.60 7.58 10.34
CA LYS A 107 9.01 8.17 9.12
C LYS A 107 7.97 7.25 8.51
N VAL A 108 6.74 7.29 9.02
CA VAL A 108 5.61 6.62 8.40
C VAL A 108 5.14 7.43 7.19
N ARG A 109 5.10 6.79 6.01
CA ARG A 109 4.60 7.41 4.77
C ARG A 109 3.29 6.78 4.36
N ILE A 110 2.19 7.51 4.45
CA ILE A 110 0.86 7.04 4.08
C ILE A 110 0.57 7.45 2.64
N ASN A 111 0.13 6.51 1.80
CA ASN A 111 -0.22 6.79 0.40
C ASN A 111 -1.54 7.56 0.32
N LYS A 112 -1.58 8.70 -0.38
CA LYS A 112 -2.83 9.47 -0.59
C LYS A 112 -3.93 8.65 -1.28
N LYS A 113 -3.56 7.71 -2.14
CA LYS A 113 -4.52 6.88 -2.85
C LYS A 113 -5.19 5.91 -1.89
N GLY A 114 -6.48 6.13 -1.64
CA GLY A 114 -7.28 5.28 -0.77
C GLY A 114 -7.26 5.70 0.70
N VAL A 115 -6.72 6.88 1.02
CA VAL A 115 -6.88 7.50 2.34
C VAL A 115 -8.31 7.99 2.53
N ARG A 116 -8.75 7.98 3.79
CA ARG A 116 -9.96 8.64 4.28
C ARG A 116 -9.57 9.54 5.45
N ASN A 117 -10.04 10.78 5.39
CA ASN A 117 -10.02 11.70 6.52
C ASN A 117 -11.40 11.61 7.19
N LEU A 118 -11.43 11.12 8.41
CA LEU A 118 -12.63 10.86 9.18
C LEU A 118 -12.71 11.90 10.30
N PRO A 119 -13.76 12.75 10.33
CA PRO A 119 -13.91 13.74 11.38
C PRO A 119 -13.97 13.09 12.76
N SER A 120 -13.15 13.57 13.69
CA SER A 120 -13.17 13.13 15.08
C SER A 120 -14.36 13.75 15.82
N ASN A 121 -14.85 13.07 16.85
CA ASN A 121 -15.78 13.63 17.82
C ASN A 121 -15.18 14.85 18.53
N ASN A 122 -13.85 14.92 18.66
CA ASN A 122 -13.17 16.18 18.93
C ASN A 122 -13.00 16.98 17.64
N LYS A 123 -13.76 18.08 17.51
CA LYS A 123 -13.79 18.93 16.31
C LYS A 123 -12.43 19.51 15.88
N GLN A 124 -11.45 19.51 16.78
CA GLN A 124 -10.10 19.97 16.47
C GLN A 124 -9.33 18.95 15.62
N TYR A 125 -9.57 17.65 15.81
CA TYR A 125 -8.75 16.59 15.23
C TYR A 125 -9.47 15.88 14.09
N THR A 126 -8.67 15.24 13.25
CA THR A 126 -9.13 14.37 12.17
C THR A 126 -8.38 13.06 12.23
N MET A 127 -9.10 11.96 12.10
CA MET A 127 -8.53 10.63 12.00
C MET A 127 -8.24 10.30 10.53
N MET A 128 -6.97 10.30 10.16
CA MET A 128 -6.51 9.80 8.88
C MET A 128 -6.41 8.28 8.93
N VAL A 129 -7.12 7.62 8.02
CA VAL A 129 -7.01 6.18 7.81
C VAL A 129 -6.47 5.94 6.42
N GLY A 130 -5.37 5.22 6.32
CA GLY A 130 -4.70 4.97 5.05
C GLY A 130 -3.84 3.72 5.06
N PHE A 131 -3.03 3.61 4.02
CA PHE A 131 -2.08 2.52 3.91
C PHE A 131 -0.67 3.05 3.72
N SER A 132 0.30 2.40 4.34
CA SER A 132 1.71 2.67 4.13
C SER A 132 2.06 2.58 2.65
N LYS A 133 2.89 3.53 2.20
CA LYS A 133 3.44 3.61 0.85
C LYS A 133 4.55 2.57 0.64
N THR A 134 5.07 1.96 1.71
CA THR A 134 6.09 0.91 1.59
C THR A 134 5.49 -0.34 0.95
N PHE A 135 6.25 -0.95 0.03
CA PHE A 135 5.77 -2.12 -0.73
C PHE A 135 5.57 -3.36 0.14
N PHE A 136 6.40 -3.52 1.18
CA PHE A 136 6.42 -4.67 2.08
C PHE A 136 6.27 -4.22 3.55
N SER A 137 5.21 -3.47 3.85
CA SER A 137 4.85 -3.22 5.26
C SER A 137 4.27 -4.50 5.86
N ARG A 138 4.77 -4.92 7.02
CA ARG A 138 4.14 -5.99 7.82
C ARG A 138 2.73 -5.58 8.24
N GLU A 139 2.59 -4.32 8.64
CA GLU A 139 1.31 -3.70 8.99
C GLU A 139 1.06 -2.54 8.04
N PRO A 140 0.27 -2.76 6.98
CA PRO A 140 0.08 -1.74 5.97
C PRO A 140 -0.96 -0.72 6.35
N LEU A 141 -1.93 -1.05 7.22
CA LEU A 141 -2.94 -0.10 7.70
C LEU A 141 -2.26 0.93 8.60
N GLN A 142 -2.67 2.18 8.50
CA GLN A 142 -2.20 3.28 9.34
C GLN A 142 -3.41 4.12 9.75
N ILE A 143 -3.57 4.35 11.05
CA ILE A 143 -4.63 5.17 11.64
C ILE A 143 -3.95 6.24 12.50
N VAL A 144 -4.13 7.51 12.13
CA VAL A 144 -3.35 8.62 12.71
C VAL A 144 -4.28 9.79 12.99
N TYR A 145 -4.21 10.38 14.20
CA TYR A 145 -4.85 11.66 14.48
C TYR A 145 -3.92 12.82 14.15
N TYR A 146 -4.49 13.87 13.55
CA TYR A 146 -3.78 15.10 13.27
C TYR A 146 -4.73 16.29 13.30
N ASP A 147 -4.19 17.48 13.52
CA ASP A 147 -4.91 18.74 13.32
C ASP A 147 -4.81 19.15 11.84
N MET A 148 -5.96 19.37 11.19
CA MET A 148 -5.99 19.78 9.79
C MET A 148 -5.40 21.18 9.57
N LEU A 149 -5.44 22.04 10.59
CA LEU A 149 -4.91 23.40 10.51
C LEU A 149 -3.39 23.43 10.58
N ASP A 150 -2.77 22.41 11.18
CA ASP A 150 -1.31 22.26 11.32
C ASP A 150 -0.67 21.49 10.15
N LEU A 151 -1.43 21.22 9.09
CA LEU A 151 -0.92 20.49 7.94
C LEU A 151 0.11 21.32 7.15
N THR A 152 1.34 20.79 7.06
CA THR A 152 2.44 21.43 6.33
C THR A 152 2.64 20.80 4.96
N TYR A 153 3.24 21.52 4.01
CA TYR A 153 3.55 20.99 2.68
C TYR A 153 5.07 20.82 2.51
N GLU A 154 5.49 19.75 1.84
CA GLU A 154 6.89 19.64 1.40
C GLU A 154 7.21 20.76 0.39
N GLU A 155 8.32 21.49 0.58
CA GLU A 155 8.64 22.68 -0.22
C GLU A 155 8.70 22.41 -1.73
N LYS A 156 9.22 21.24 -2.13
CA LYS A 156 9.25 20.81 -3.53
C LYS A 156 7.86 20.58 -4.11
N PHE A 157 6.94 20.04 -3.30
CA PHE A 157 5.53 19.88 -3.69
C PHE A 157 4.83 21.24 -3.78
N ARG A 158 5.11 22.16 -2.85
CA ARG A 158 4.61 23.55 -2.91
C ARG A 158 5.03 24.25 -4.20
N LEU A 159 6.31 24.16 -4.58
CA LEU A 159 6.85 24.75 -5.82
C LEU A 159 6.25 24.12 -7.08
N LYS A 160 5.98 22.82 -7.05
CA LYS A 160 5.38 22.08 -8.19
C LYS A 160 3.88 22.31 -8.35
N ARG A 161 3.12 22.42 -7.25
CA ARG A 161 1.70 22.82 -7.26
C ARG A 161 1.53 24.21 -7.86
N ASN A 162 2.56 25.05 -7.74
CA ASN A 162 2.66 26.38 -8.37
C ASN A 162 3.15 26.33 -9.84
N GLY A 163 3.08 25.18 -10.52
CA GLY A 163 3.25 25.10 -11.99
C GLY A 163 4.61 24.66 -12.51
N TYR A 164 5.59 24.35 -11.65
CA TYR A 164 6.92 23.92 -12.08
C TYR A 164 7.09 22.38 -12.03
N SER A 165 6.73 21.65 -13.09
CA SER A 165 7.52 20.52 -13.66
C SER A 165 6.75 19.56 -14.59
N SER A 166 7.48 19.06 -15.60
CA SER A 166 7.06 18.38 -16.83
C SER A 166 7.01 16.84 -16.81
N MET A 167 7.33 16.16 -15.70
CA MET A 167 7.48 14.69 -15.76
C MET A 167 6.12 13.92 -15.84
N PRO A 168 5.93 12.99 -16.79
CA PRO A 168 4.70 12.20 -16.92
C PRO A 168 4.38 11.32 -15.70
N ARG A 169 3.08 11.11 -15.44
CA ARG A 169 2.51 10.51 -14.22
C ARG A 169 2.94 9.06 -13.95
N PHE A 170 3.28 8.29 -14.99
CA PHE A 170 3.70 6.88 -14.86
C PHE A 170 5.21 6.72 -14.55
N LEU A 171 6.06 7.59 -15.12
CA LEU A 171 7.51 7.55 -14.94
C LEU A 171 7.95 8.02 -13.53
N ARG A 172 7.14 8.83 -12.87
CA ARG A 172 7.41 9.33 -11.51
C ARG A 172 7.42 8.23 -10.43
N ARG A 173 6.77 7.09 -10.68
CA ARG A 173 6.79 5.92 -9.78
C ARG A 173 8.18 5.28 -9.67
N PHE A 174 9.03 5.50 -10.68
CA PHE A 174 10.42 5.04 -10.73
C PHE A 174 11.44 6.15 -10.43
N SER A 175 11.00 7.28 -9.88
CA SER A 175 11.92 8.39 -9.58
C SER A 175 12.89 8.05 -8.45
N PHE A 176 14.12 8.57 -8.56
CA PHE A 176 15.20 8.37 -7.59
C PHE A 176 14.81 8.69 -6.13
N GLY A 177 13.90 9.65 -5.89
CA GLY A 177 13.42 9.97 -4.54
C GLY A 177 12.52 8.90 -3.93
N ASN A 178 11.63 8.30 -4.72
CA ASN A 178 10.82 7.16 -4.28
C ASN A 178 11.68 5.89 -4.10
N LEU A 179 12.71 5.73 -4.95
CA LEU A 179 13.69 4.65 -4.81
C LEU A 179 14.50 4.83 -3.52
N LYS A 180 15.07 6.03 -3.26
CA LYS A 180 15.89 6.35 -2.08
C LYS A 180 15.14 6.18 -0.76
N ALA A 181 13.86 6.53 -0.70
CA ALA A 181 13.04 6.29 0.49
C ALA A 181 12.74 4.81 0.75
N SER A 182 12.95 3.94 -0.24
CA SER A 182 12.87 2.49 -0.12
C SER A 182 14.23 1.81 0.11
N VAL A 183 15.34 2.57 0.10
CA VAL A 183 16.73 2.06 0.23
C VAL A 183 17.08 1.64 1.66
N GLY A 184 16.33 2.08 2.69
CA GLY A 184 16.56 1.65 4.08
C GLY A 184 16.43 0.15 4.33
N ASN A 185 15.94 -0.62 3.35
CA ASN A 185 15.83 -2.07 3.42
C ASN A 185 16.29 -2.72 2.09
N ALA A 186 17.58 -2.61 1.78
CA ALA A 186 18.17 -2.97 0.48
C ALA A 186 17.87 -4.43 0.04
N VAL A 187 17.79 -5.38 0.98
CA VAL A 187 17.49 -6.80 0.67
C VAL A 187 16.02 -6.98 0.25
N SER A 188 15.06 -6.34 0.93
CA SER A 188 13.64 -6.44 0.55
C SER A 188 13.34 -5.66 -0.73
N PHE A 189 14.09 -4.58 -0.99
CA PHE A 189 14.00 -3.82 -2.22
C PHE A 189 14.55 -4.59 -3.43
N ILE A 190 15.72 -5.23 -3.31
CA ILE A 190 16.32 -5.99 -4.40
C ILE A 190 15.45 -7.21 -4.70
N PHE A 191 15.18 -8.07 -3.72
CA PHE A 191 14.43 -9.30 -3.96
C PHE A 191 12.96 -9.03 -4.29
N GLY A 192 12.28 -8.15 -3.56
CA GLY A 192 10.87 -7.90 -3.79
C GLY A 192 10.58 -7.15 -5.09
N ASN A 193 11.40 -6.17 -5.46
CA ASN A 193 11.17 -5.36 -6.65
C ASN A 193 11.67 -6.08 -7.92
N LEU A 194 12.81 -6.78 -7.88
CA LEU A 194 13.25 -7.62 -9.01
C LEU A 194 12.34 -8.82 -9.23
N PHE A 195 11.84 -9.45 -8.17
CA PHE A 195 10.90 -10.55 -8.29
C PHE A 195 9.57 -10.12 -8.92
N LEU A 196 9.01 -8.99 -8.46
CA LEU A 196 7.79 -8.42 -9.05
C LEU A 196 8.00 -8.01 -10.51
N LEU A 197 9.15 -7.40 -10.84
CA LEU A 197 9.50 -7.05 -12.22
C LEU A 197 9.70 -8.29 -13.08
N PHE A 198 10.29 -9.36 -12.55
CA PHE A 198 10.47 -10.63 -13.24
C PHE A 198 9.12 -11.29 -13.54
N ILE A 199 8.21 -11.37 -12.56
CA ILE A 199 6.85 -11.85 -12.77
C ILE A 199 6.16 -10.99 -13.83
N LEU A 200 6.23 -9.67 -13.69
CA LEU A 200 5.57 -8.76 -14.63
C LEU A 200 6.09 -8.95 -16.07
N PHE A 201 7.40 -9.04 -16.24
CA PHE A 201 8.02 -9.33 -17.53
C PHE A 201 7.54 -10.66 -18.11
N ARG A 202 7.49 -11.72 -17.29
CA ARG A 202 6.99 -13.04 -17.69
C ARG A 202 5.51 -12.98 -18.11
N LEU A 203 4.67 -12.32 -17.33
CA LEU A 203 3.24 -12.14 -17.65
C LEU A 203 3.06 -11.38 -18.96
N LEU A 204 3.79 -10.29 -19.17
CA LEU A 204 3.76 -9.53 -20.43
C LEU A 204 4.18 -10.39 -21.61
N ARG A 205 5.24 -11.20 -21.45
CA ARG A 205 5.67 -12.15 -22.49
C ARG A 205 4.60 -13.19 -22.78
N TYR A 206 3.92 -13.73 -21.76
CA TYR A 206 2.87 -14.74 -21.93
C TYR A 206 1.66 -14.15 -22.65
N VAL A 207 1.22 -12.97 -22.25
CA VAL A 207 0.15 -12.22 -22.94
C VAL A 207 0.55 -11.93 -24.39
N TRP A 208 1.80 -11.55 -24.64
CA TRP A 208 2.29 -11.31 -25.99
C TRP A 208 2.31 -12.58 -26.86
N SER A 209 2.73 -13.72 -26.30
CA SER A 209 2.66 -15.01 -26.99
C SER A 209 1.23 -15.38 -27.36
N PHE A 210 0.26 -15.10 -26.49
CA PHE A 210 -1.16 -15.27 -26.81
C PHE A 210 -1.60 -14.37 -27.95
N LEU A 211 -1.23 -13.09 -27.94
CA LEU A 211 -1.59 -12.15 -29.02
C LEU A 211 -1.05 -12.61 -30.38
N ARG A 212 0.19 -13.14 -30.43
CA ARG A 212 0.79 -13.71 -31.65
C ARG A 212 0.08 -14.96 -32.18
N MET A 213 -0.80 -15.59 -31.41
CA MET A 213 -1.59 -16.70 -31.90
C MET A 213 -2.80 -16.23 -32.73
N PHE A 214 -3.23 -14.98 -32.51
CA PHE A 214 -4.41 -14.39 -33.17
C PHE A 214 -4.07 -13.43 -34.33
N PHE A 215 -2.80 -12.99 -34.44
CA PHE A 215 -2.29 -12.08 -35.48
C PHE A 215 -1.02 -12.66 -36.11
#